data_AF-A0A511JDQ2-F1
#
_entry.id   AF-A0A511JDQ2-F1
#
_cell.length_a   1.000
_cell.length_b   1.000
_cell.length_c   1.000
_cell.angle_alpha   90.00
_cell.angle_beta   90.00
_cell.angle_gamma   90.00
#
_symmetry.space_group_name_H-M   'P 1'
#
loop_
_entity.id
_entity.type
_entity.pdbx_description
1 polymer ?
#
loop_
_entity_poly.entity_id
_entity_poly.type
_entity_poly.pdbx_seq_one_letter_code
_entity_poly.pdbx_strand_id
1 'polypeptide(L)'
;MLGAVRPLGGDELQRDDVAEILEQLVASGDLLELRHEGGRSTRLLYLAPPSFIERFPGTYMVMGVRPFGAHLIGDELARAIEYEGHTRVLKTDPVEADSELRARGLQRVAKDRWVARPSSETPADLIGRHQARLDVATTAGELDGLQLLDPASKVRYYRGRWRTPAQTDTGDYVARRPQAYGADLWCLVRLEAGAPTRLMEFPVADPVVPGRDEAWRYQAAVDALRGTAQQFRIRRGNQPSDDPTLDFFSPLPGFAERYVQFTGLALGKTPGALFSFRLPAAALADTTNFLTDMLWMTDQEDSSGD
;
A
#
# COMPACT_ATOMS: atom_id res chain seq x y z
N MET A 1 -28.12 17.23 12.10
CA MET A 1 -26.91 17.47 11.28
C MET A 1 -26.91 16.69 9.96
N LEU A 2 -27.66 15.59 9.83
CA LEU A 2 -27.83 14.83 8.56
C LEU A 2 -28.86 15.41 7.57
N GLY A 3 -29.74 16.33 8.01
CA GLY A 3 -30.79 16.92 7.17
C GLY A 3 -30.30 17.77 5.98
N ALA A 4 -29.03 18.20 5.98
CA ALA A 4 -28.45 18.99 4.90
C ALA A 4 -28.07 18.14 3.66
N VAL A 5 -27.93 16.82 3.82
CA VAL A 5 -27.48 15.90 2.75
C VAL A 5 -28.65 15.13 2.11
N ARG A 6 -29.85 15.24 2.71
CA ARG A 6 -31.10 14.62 2.27
C ARG A 6 -31.48 14.83 0.78
N PRO A 7 -31.09 15.93 0.09
CA PRO A 7 -31.42 16.10 -1.32
C PRO A 7 -30.63 15.20 -2.29
N LEU A 8 -29.58 14.50 -1.84
CA LEU A 8 -28.66 13.75 -2.72
C LEU A 8 -29.03 12.27 -2.93
N GLY A 9 -30.02 11.75 -2.21
CA GLY A 9 -30.57 10.41 -2.40
C GLY A 9 -31.94 10.35 -1.76
N GLY A 10 -32.95 9.81 -2.46
CA GLY A 10 -34.33 9.76 -1.98
C GLY A 10 -34.54 8.99 -0.66
N ASP A 11 -33.52 8.24 -0.22
CA ASP A 11 -33.49 7.48 1.02
C ASP A 11 -32.65 8.15 2.12
N GLU A 12 -32.88 7.76 3.37
CA GLU A 12 -32.18 8.31 4.54
C GLU A 12 -30.73 7.78 4.59
N LEU A 13 -29.78 8.58 4.07
CA LEU A 13 -28.34 8.33 4.13
C LEU A 13 -27.90 7.99 5.56
N GLN A 14 -27.31 6.81 5.76
CA GLN A 14 -26.79 6.40 7.07
C GLN A 14 -25.46 7.10 7.33
N ARG A 15 -25.14 7.29 8.61
CA ARG A 15 -23.88 7.90 9.04
C ARG A 15 -22.67 7.10 8.53
N ASP A 16 -22.79 5.78 8.53
CA ASP A 16 -21.70 4.88 8.14
C ASP A 16 -21.42 4.98 6.63
N ASP A 17 -22.47 5.11 5.80
CA ASP A 17 -22.32 5.34 4.36
C ASP A 17 -21.56 6.64 4.06
N VAL A 18 -21.89 7.71 4.79
CA VAL A 18 -21.19 9.01 4.65
C VAL A 18 -19.74 8.90 5.11
N ALA A 19 -19.47 8.19 6.20
CA ALA A 19 -18.12 7.98 6.69
C ALA A 19 -17.28 7.19 5.67
N GLU A 20 -17.84 6.13 5.09
CA GLU A 20 -17.17 5.32 4.06
C GLU A 20 -16.85 6.16 2.82
N ILE A 21 -17.79 6.96 2.32
CA ILE A 21 -17.55 7.84 1.17
C ILE A 21 -16.48 8.89 1.49
N LEU A 22 -16.48 9.47 2.69
CA LEU A 22 -15.44 10.42 3.08
C LEU A 22 -14.05 9.77 3.13
N GLU A 23 -13.95 8.54 3.64
CA GLU A 23 -12.70 7.78 3.62
C GLU A 23 -12.24 7.49 2.19
N GLN A 24 -13.16 7.11 1.30
CA GLN A 24 -12.88 6.90 -0.12
C GLN A 24 -12.39 8.19 -0.81
N LEU A 25 -13.04 9.34 -0.54
CA LEU A 25 -12.64 10.63 -1.11
C LEU A 25 -11.31 11.15 -0.57
N VAL A 26 -10.97 10.85 0.68
CA VAL A 26 -9.62 11.12 1.22
C VAL A 26 -8.60 10.21 0.54
N ALA A 27 -8.93 8.92 0.36
CA ALA A 27 -8.05 7.95 -0.28
C ALA A 27 -7.81 8.26 -1.77
N SER A 28 -8.82 8.73 -2.50
CA SER A 28 -8.67 9.14 -3.91
C SER A 28 -7.91 10.46 -4.08
N GLY A 29 -7.81 11.26 -3.01
CA GLY A 29 -7.20 12.59 -3.06
C GLY A 29 -8.16 13.71 -3.46
N ASP A 30 -9.47 13.50 -3.32
CA ASP A 30 -10.49 14.53 -3.49
C ASP A 30 -10.65 15.42 -2.27
N LEU A 31 -10.36 14.85 -1.10
CA LEU A 31 -10.30 15.54 0.18
C LEU A 31 -8.91 15.42 0.80
N LEU A 32 -8.46 16.48 1.47
CA LEU A 32 -7.25 16.50 2.27
C LEU A 32 -7.61 16.42 3.75
N GLU A 33 -7.02 15.47 4.47
CA GLU A 33 -7.11 15.36 5.93
C GLU A 33 -5.95 16.13 6.58
N LEU A 34 -6.27 17.13 7.40
CA LEU A 34 -5.30 17.80 8.27
C LEU A 34 -5.66 17.51 9.74
N ARG A 35 -4.65 17.12 10.51
CA ARG A 35 -4.78 16.90 11.95
C ARG A 35 -4.55 18.22 12.69
N HIS A 36 -5.43 18.54 13.63
CA HIS A 36 -5.21 19.66 14.54
C HIS A 36 -4.40 19.19 15.75
N GLU A 37 -3.23 19.80 15.96
CA GLU A 37 -2.40 19.56 17.16
C GLU A 37 -3.01 20.28 18.37
N GLY A 38 -4.10 19.72 18.92
CA GLY A 38 -4.86 20.38 19.98
C GLY A 38 -5.77 19.46 20.77
N GLY A 39 -5.22 18.41 21.38
CA GLY A 39 -5.83 17.65 22.49
C GLY A 39 -7.10 16.82 22.22
N ARG A 40 -7.81 17.08 21.12
CA ARG A 40 -8.89 16.24 20.58
C ARG A 40 -8.57 15.93 19.13
N SER A 41 -8.62 14.65 18.75
CA SER A 41 -8.32 14.13 17.41
C SER A 41 -9.39 14.52 16.37
N THR A 42 -9.75 15.80 16.30
CA THR A 42 -10.65 16.28 15.26
C THR A 42 -9.87 16.34 13.95
N ARG A 43 -10.32 15.53 12.98
CA ARG A 43 -9.83 15.53 11.61
C ARG A 43 -10.54 16.67 10.86
N LEU A 44 -9.76 17.58 10.28
CA LEU A 44 -10.30 18.64 9.44
C LEU A 44 -10.17 18.18 7.98
N LEU A 45 -11.29 18.23 7.25
CA LEU A 45 -11.33 17.87 5.83
C LEU A 45 -11.39 19.14 4.98
N TYR A 46 -10.52 19.21 3.98
CA TYR A 46 -10.45 20.30 3.01
C TYR A 46 -10.65 19.75 1.61
N LEU A 47 -11.19 20.57 0.70
CA LEU A 47 -11.23 20.21 -0.71
C LEU A 47 -9.80 20.19 -1.26
N ALA A 48 -9.41 19.08 -1.88
CA ALA A 48 -8.13 19.01 -2.57
C ALA A 48 -8.18 19.83 -3.87
N PRO A 49 -7.06 20.45 -4.29
CA PRO A 49 -7.00 21.20 -5.54
C PRO A 49 -7.25 20.27 -6.74
N PRO A 50 -7.94 20.75 -7.80
CA PRO A 50 -8.10 20.01 -9.05
C PRO A 50 -6.75 19.53 -9.57
N SER A 51 -6.61 18.21 -9.67
CA SER A 51 -5.34 17.56 -9.97
C SER A 51 -5.55 16.35 -10.86
N PHE A 52 -4.46 15.87 -11.47
CA PHE A 52 -4.46 14.63 -12.23
C PHE A 52 -3.20 13.82 -11.97
N ILE A 53 -3.33 12.50 -12.08
CA ILE A 53 -2.24 11.53 -11.95
C ILE A 53 -2.33 10.54 -13.09
N GLU A 54 -1.21 10.28 -13.75
CA GLU A 54 -1.11 9.20 -14.73
C GLU A 54 -1.09 7.84 -14.02
N ARG A 55 -2.08 6.99 -14.30
CA ARG A 55 -2.14 5.60 -13.78
C ARG A 55 -1.09 4.76 -14.51
N PHE A 56 -1.16 4.81 -15.83
CA PHE A 56 -0.28 4.22 -16.83
C PHE A 56 -0.49 5.01 -18.14
N PRO A 57 0.39 4.88 -19.15
CA PRO A 57 0.36 5.72 -20.34
C PRO A 57 -1.03 5.83 -20.98
N GLY A 58 -1.51 7.07 -21.12
CA GLY A 58 -2.79 7.40 -21.74
C GLY A 58 -4.03 7.25 -20.85
N THR A 59 -3.85 6.87 -19.57
CA THR A 59 -4.94 6.77 -18.59
C THR A 59 -4.63 7.58 -17.34
N TYR A 60 -5.51 8.51 -17.00
CA TYR A 60 -5.32 9.50 -15.95
C TYR A 60 -6.44 9.42 -14.92
N MET A 61 -6.10 9.45 -13.64
CA MET A 61 -7.06 9.68 -12.57
C MET A 61 -7.18 11.19 -12.34
N VAL A 62 -8.40 11.70 -12.38
CA VAL A 62 -8.73 13.10 -12.13
C VAL A 62 -9.28 13.23 -10.72
N MET A 63 -8.71 14.14 -9.94
CA MET A 63 -9.02 14.30 -8.52
C MET A 63 -9.16 15.76 -8.09
N GLY A 64 -9.61 15.94 -6.86
CA GLY A 64 -9.91 17.23 -6.28
C GLY A 64 -11.36 17.65 -6.47
N VAL A 65 -11.72 18.75 -5.84
CA VAL A 65 -13.07 19.29 -5.88
C VAL A 65 -12.97 20.81 -6.01
N ARG A 66 -13.63 21.38 -7.02
CA ARG A 66 -13.77 22.84 -7.10
C ARG A 66 -14.84 23.31 -6.13
N PRO A 67 -14.68 24.50 -5.50
CA PRO A 67 -15.71 25.09 -4.67
C PRO A 67 -17.05 25.24 -5.41
N PHE A 68 -18.14 25.23 -4.65
CA PHE A 68 -19.51 25.47 -5.14
C PHE A 68 -20.01 24.48 -6.20
N GLY A 69 -19.45 23.26 -6.23
CA GLY A 69 -19.89 22.20 -7.14
C GLY A 69 -19.53 22.45 -8.61
N ALA A 70 -18.59 23.36 -8.88
CA ALA A 70 -18.13 23.60 -10.23
C ALA A 70 -17.47 22.35 -10.84
N HIS A 71 -17.67 22.11 -12.13
CA HIS A 71 -17.07 20.98 -12.83
C HIS A 71 -15.54 21.07 -12.79
N LEU A 72 -14.88 19.93 -12.55
CA LEU A 72 -13.41 19.89 -12.58
C LEU A 72 -12.85 20.26 -13.95
N ILE A 73 -13.52 19.75 -15.00
CA ILE A 73 -13.21 19.96 -16.42
C ILE A 73 -14.52 20.42 -17.08
N GLY A 74 -14.49 21.54 -17.81
CA GLY A 74 -15.70 22.26 -18.27
C GLY A 74 -16.23 21.91 -19.66
N ASP A 75 -15.56 21.02 -20.41
CA ASP A 75 -15.75 20.89 -21.87
C ASP A 75 -16.05 19.45 -22.34
N GLU A 76 -15.87 19.13 -23.63
CA GLU A 76 -16.07 17.80 -24.22
C GLU A 76 -15.36 16.67 -23.45
N LEU A 77 -14.20 16.97 -22.87
CA LEU A 77 -13.42 16.04 -22.06
C LEU A 77 -14.15 15.62 -20.77
N ALA A 78 -15.11 16.41 -20.29
CA ALA A 78 -15.98 16.02 -19.18
C ALA A 78 -16.88 14.83 -19.54
N ARG A 79 -17.26 14.68 -20.83
CA ARG A 79 -18.01 13.52 -21.32
C ARG A 79 -17.14 12.27 -21.48
N ALA A 80 -15.82 12.46 -21.58
CA ALA A 80 -14.85 11.37 -21.65
C ALA A 80 -14.42 10.85 -20.26
N ILE A 81 -14.91 11.47 -19.17
CA ILE A 81 -14.66 10.97 -17.81
C ILE A 81 -15.49 9.69 -17.60
N GLU A 82 -14.78 8.59 -17.41
CA GLU A 82 -15.32 7.33 -16.93
C GLU A 82 -15.31 7.33 -15.39
N TYR A 83 -16.38 6.85 -14.76
CA TYR A 83 -16.46 6.73 -13.31
C TYR A 83 -16.20 5.27 -12.91
N GLU A 84 -15.14 5.06 -12.13
CA GLU A 84 -14.79 3.77 -11.52
C GLU A 84 -15.01 3.88 -10.01
N GLY A 85 -16.22 3.55 -9.56
CA GLY A 85 -16.64 3.76 -8.17
C GLY A 85 -16.65 5.25 -7.82
N HIS A 86 -15.87 5.65 -6.82
CA HIS A 86 -15.70 7.05 -6.41
C HIS A 86 -14.62 7.79 -7.20
N THR A 87 -13.86 7.09 -8.07
CA THR A 87 -12.76 7.68 -8.84
C THR A 87 -13.21 8.12 -10.23
N ARG A 88 -12.49 9.10 -10.80
CA ARG A 88 -12.73 9.63 -12.14
C ARG A 88 -11.53 9.32 -13.02
N VAL A 89 -11.77 8.63 -14.12
CA VAL A 89 -10.74 8.17 -15.06
C VAL A 89 -10.94 8.88 -16.38
N LEU A 90 -9.86 9.38 -16.94
CA LEU A 90 -9.82 9.98 -18.25
C LEU A 90 -8.81 9.26 -19.12
N LYS A 91 -9.24 8.86 -20.31
CA LYS A 91 -8.36 8.33 -21.36
C LYS A 91 -8.10 9.44 -22.37
N THR A 92 -6.84 9.75 -22.61
CA THR A 92 -6.41 10.75 -23.59
C THR A 92 -5.01 10.40 -24.11
N ASP A 93 -4.57 11.04 -25.19
CA ASP A 93 -3.25 10.81 -25.76
C ASP A 93 -2.16 11.19 -24.75
N PRO A 94 -1.26 10.27 -24.36
CA PRO A 94 -0.21 10.56 -23.40
C PRO A 94 0.75 11.68 -23.82
N VAL A 95 0.88 11.96 -25.12
CA VAL A 95 1.76 13.01 -25.64
C VAL A 95 1.22 14.41 -25.31
N GLU A 96 -0.10 14.60 -25.40
CA GLU A 96 -0.73 15.91 -25.23
C GLU A 96 -1.34 16.11 -23.84
N ALA A 97 -1.62 15.01 -23.12
CA ALA A 97 -2.34 14.98 -21.84
C ALA A 97 -1.87 16.01 -20.81
N ASP A 98 -0.55 16.09 -20.56
CA ASP A 98 -0.01 16.98 -19.52
C ASP A 98 -0.33 18.45 -19.85
N SER A 99 -0.09 18.86 -21.10
CA SER A 99 -0.36 20.22 -21.56
C SER A 99 -1.85 20.54 -21.56
N GLU A 100 -2.68 19.59 -22.01
CA GLU A 100 -4.12 19.74 -22.14
C GLU A 100 -4.80 19.89 -20.77
N LEU A 101 -4.44 19.02 -19.82
CA LEU A 101 -5.01 19.01 -18.46
C LEU A 101 -4.54 20.21 -17.64
N ARG A 102 -3.28 20.63 -17.79
CA ARG A 102 -2.77 21.85 -17.14
C ARG A 102 -3.41 23.12 -17.68
N ALA A 103 -3.65 23.20 -18.99
CA ALA A 103 -4.36 24.34 -19.60
C ALA A 103 -5.78 24.53 -19.04
N ARG A 104 -6.39 23.44 -18.54
CA ARG A 104 -7.70 23.44 -17.86
C ARG A 104 -7.60 23.70 -16.35
N GLY A 105 -6.41 24.05 -15.87
CA GLY A 105 -6.14 24.41 -14.50
C GLY A 105 -6.04 23.22 -13.54
N LEU A 106 -5.77 22.02 -14.03
CA LEU A 106 -5.45 20.87 -13.18
C LEU A 106 -3.95 20.81 -12.90
N GLN A 107 -3.60 20.40 -11.69
CA GLN A 107 -2.22 20.21 -11.27
C GLN A 107 -1.78 18.75 -11.50
N ARG A 108 -0.62 18.54 -12.11
CA ARG A 108 -0.04 17.20 -12.16
C ARG A 108 0.48 16.82 -10.79
N VAL A 109 0.01 15.69 -10.28
CA VAL A 109 0.57 15.05 -9.09
C VAL A 109 1.40 13.86 -9.54
N ALA A 110 2.64 13.79 -9.04
CA ALA A 110 3.53 12.69 -9.34
C ALA A 110 3.03 11.42 -8.62
N LYS A 111 2.97 10.31 -9.36
CA LYS A 111 2.42 9.03 -8.89
C LYS A 111 3.07 8.56 -7.58
N ASP A 112 4.38 8.67 -7.52
CA ASP A 112 5.19 8.35 -6.35
C ASP A 112 4.87 9.19 -5.11
N ARG A 113 4.58 10.49 -5.30
CA ARG A 113 4.17 11.36 -4.20
C ARG A 113 2.79 10.98 -3.67
N TRP A 114 1.85 10.67 -4.56
CA TRP A 114 0.49 10.27 -4.17
C TRP A 114 0.45 8.93 -3.44
N VAL A 115 1.25 7.96 -3.89
CA VAL A 115 1.38 6.65 -3.22
C VAL A 115 2.00 6.78 -1.81
N ALA A 116 2.65 7.91 -1.52
CA ALA A 116 3.47 8.12 -0.33
C ALA A 116 4.54 7.02 -0.20
N ARG A 117 5.26 6.75 -1.31
CA ARG A 117 6.33 5.74 -1.30
C ARG A 117 7.48 6.18 -0.39
N PRO A 118 8.10 5.26 0.36
CA PRO A 118 9.34 5.56 1.06
C PRO A 118 10.49 5.79 0.07
N SER A 119 11.62 6.31 0.57
CA SER A 119 12.83 6.45 -0.24
C SER A 119 13.32 5.09 -0.76
N SER A 120 13.87 5.09 -1.97
CA SER A 120 14.60 3.94 -2.52
C SER A 120 15.89 3.77 -1.73
N GLU A 121 16.19 2.53 -1.35
CA GLU A 121 17.36 2.12 -0.57
C GLU A 121 17.64 0.63 -0.88
N THR A 122 18.84 0.14 -0.58
CA THR A 122 19.14 -1.29 -0.74
C THR A 122 18.57 -2.11 0.44
N PRO A 123 18.41 -3.45 0.29
CA PRO A 123 18.00 -4.29 1.43
C PRO A 123 18.94 -4.14 2.63
N ALA A 124 20.25 -4.08 2.36
CA ALA A 124 21.29 -3.98 3.37
C ALA A 124 21.23 -2.63 4.12
N ASP A 125 21.01 -1.53 3.41
CA ASP A 125 20.89 -0.20 4.04
C ASP A 125 19.64 -0.12 4.94
N LEU A 126 18.51 -0.66 4.47
CA LEU A 126 17.29 -0.70 5.27
C LEU A 126 17.52 -1.52 6.55
N ILE A 127 18.10 -2.71 6.42
CA ILE A 127 18.38 -3.59 7.55
C ILE A 127 19.34 -2.90 8.52
N GLY A 128 20.49 -2.41 8.03
CA GLY A 128 21.51 -1.75 8.85
C GLY A 128 20.95 -0.55 9.63
N ARG A 129 20.07 0.24 9.00
CA ARG A 129 19.41 1.37 9.67
C ARG A 129 18.51 0.94 10.84
N HIS A 130 17.81 -0.19 10.72
CA HIS A 130 16.99 -0.71 11.82
C HIS A 130 17.85 -1.40 12.88
N GLN A 131 18.90 -2.10 12.48
CA GLN A 131 19.87 -2.69 13.41
C GLN A 131 20.53 -1.64 14.28
N ALA A 132 20.98 -0.52 13.70
CA ALA A 132 21.54 0.59 14.46
C ALA A 132 20.57 1.17 15.50
N ARG A 133 19.26 1.16 15.21
CA ARG A 133 18.22 1.57 16.18
C ARG A 133 17.99 0.50 17.24
N LEU A 134 17.99 -0.77 16.85
CA LEU A 134 17.86 -1.90 17.77
C LEU A 134 19.05 -1.98 18.74
N ASP A 135 20.26 -1.65 18.29
CA ASP A 135 21.50 -1.65 19.09
C ASP A 135 21.46 -0.66 20.27
N VAL A 136 20.67 0.41 20.15
CA VAL A 136 20.45 1.40 21.23
C VAL A 136 19.10 1.23 21.92
N ALA A 137 18.28 0.25 21.51
CA ALA A 137 17.00 -0.04 22.12
C ALA A 137 17.17 -0.72 23.49
N THR A 138 16.16 -0.52 24.34
CA THR A 138 16.08 -1.11 25.68
C THR A 138 16.08 -2.64 25.63
N THR A 139 16.57 -3.26 26.69
CA THR A 139 16.49 -4.71 26.89
C THR A 139 15.04 -5.18 26.80
N ALA A 140 14.81 -6.26 26.05
CA ALA A 140 13.47 -6.78 25.77
C ALA A 140 12.71 -7.29 27.00
N GLY A 141 13.42 -7.66 28.07
CA GLY A 141 12.83 -8.33 29.24
C GLY A 141 12.26 -9.70 28.89
N GLU A 142 11.48 -10.28 29.81
CA GLU A 142 10.70 -11.49 29.50
C GLU A 142 9.48 -11.12 28.65
N LEU A 143 9.34 -11.80 27.51
CA LEU A 143 8.27 -11.54 26.54
C LEU A 143 7.44 -12.82 26.32
N ASP A 144 6.29 -12.89 27.00
CA ASP A 144 5.35 -13.99 26.80
C ASP A 144 4.56 -13.87 25.50
N GLY A 145 4.34 -15.00 24.84
CA GLY A 145 3.48 -15.10 23.65
C GLY A 145 4.07 -14.49 22.37
N LEU A 146 5.39 -14.22 22.33
CA LEU A 146 6.07 -13.69 21.16
C LEU A 146 5.93 -14.63 19.96
N GLN A 147 5.61 -14.07 18.78
CA GLN A 147 5.58 -14.77 17.51
C GLN A 147 6.63 -14.17 16.59
N LEU A 148 7.49 -14.99 15.99
CA LEU A 148 8.51 -14.60 15.03
C LEU A 148 8.03 -14.88 13.60
N LEU A 149 8.35 -13.97 12.69
CA LEU A 149 8.22 -14.21 11.26
C LEU A 149 9.50 -14.86 10.77
N ASP A 150 9.42 -16.14 10.43
CA ASP A 150 10.58 -16.95 10.07
C ASP A 150 11.12 -16.61 8.66
N PRO A 151 12.35 -16.11 8.53
CA PRO A 151 12.99 -15.85 7.24
C PRO A 151 13.45 -17.12 6.52
N ALA A 152 13.51 -18.27 7.21
CA ALA A 152 13.90 -19.55 6.59
C ALA A 152 12.71 -20.32 5.99
N SER A 153 11.48 -19.96 6.38
CA SER A 153 10.26 -20.57 5.88
C SER A 153 9.92 -20.12 4.45
N LYS A 154 9.17 -20.95 3.71
CA LYS A 154 8.78 -20.67 2.31
C LYS A 154 7.99 -19.36 2.20
N VAL A 155 8.49 -18.43 1.37
CA VAL A 155 7.86 -17.10 1.15
C VAL A 155 6.46 -17.17 0.52
N ARG A 156 6.09 -18.31 -0.09
CA ARG A 156 4.78 -18.52 -0.72
C ARG A 156 3.65 -18.83 0.26
N TYR A 157 3.95 -19.09 1.52
CA TYR A 157 2.94 -19.39 2.54
C TYR A 157 3.12 -18.53 3.78
N TYR A 158 2.78 -17.24 3.66
CA TYR A 158 2.96 -16.23 4.71
C TYR A 158 2.44 -16.68 6.09
N ARG A 159 1.23 -17.25 6.17
CA ARG A 159 0.65 -17.69 7.44
C ARG A 159 1.50 -18.75 8.14
N GLY A 160 2.13 -19.65 7.39
CA GLY A 160 2.99 -20.71 7.94
C GLY A 160 4.38 -20.25 8.35
N ARG A 161 4.72 -18.98 8.14
CA ARG A 161 6.00 -18.41 8.57
C ARG A 161 6.00 -17.97 10.03
N TRP A 162 4.83 -17.82 10.64
CA TRP A 162 4.71 -17.41 12.04
C TRP A 162 4.93 -18.59 12.97
N ARG A 163 5.87 -18.45 13.91
CA ARG A 163 6.19 -19.47 14.91
C ARG A 163 6.67 -18.86 16.23
N THR A 164 6.70 -19.65 17.29
CA THR A 164 7.35 -19.23 18.55
C THR A 164 8.88 -19.24 18.41
N PRO A 165 9.60 -18.46 19.24
CA PRO A 165 11.05 -18.55 19.36
C PRO A 165 11.52 -19.97 19.72
N ALA A 166 12.64 -20.39 19.14
CA ALA A 166 13.33 -21.64 19.42
C ALA A 166 14.73 -21.35 19.97
N GLN A 167 15.31 -22.29 20.73
CA GLN A 167 16.65 -22.14 21.31
C GLN A 167 17.77 -21.94 20.26
N THR A 168 17.53 -22.33 19.02
CA THR A 168 18.47 -22.14 17.91
C THR A 168 18.38 -20.75 17.26
N ASP A 169 17.41 -19.93 17.64
CA ASP A 169 17.25 -18.60 17.06
C ASP A 169 18.29 -17.65 17.62
N THR A 170 19.06 -17.04 16.73
CA THR A 170 20.04 -16.00 17.07
C THR A 170 20.08 -15.00 15.92
N GLY A 171 19.96 -13.71 16.26
CA GLY A 171 19.88 -12.62 15.28
C GLY A 171 18.57 -11.83 15.39
N ASP A 172 18.29 -11.05 14.35
CA ASP A 172 17.19 -10.08 14.34
C ASP A 172 15.99 -10.61 13.56
N TYR A 173 14.80 -10.54 14.15
CA TYR A 173 13.56 -11.09 13.60
C TYR A 173 12.42 -10.08 13.69
N VAL A 174 11.59 -10.05 12.64
CA VAL A 174 10.27 -9.41 12.75
C VAL A 174 9.40 -10.26 13.66
N ALA A 175 8.69 -9.61 14.57
CA ALA A 175 7.87 -10.30 15.56
C ALA A 175 6.54 -9.59 15.84
N ARG A 176 5.61 -10.35 16.42
CA ARG A 176 4.37 -9.84 17.01
C ARG A 176 4.37 -10.11 18.50
N ARG A 177 4.16 -9.05 19.28
CA ARG A 177 4.08 -9.07 20.74
C ARG A 177 2.63 -8.83 21.18
N PRO A 178 2.01 -9.77 21.91
CA PRO A 178 0.69 -9.54 22.49
C PRO A 178 0.68 -8.34 23.43
N GLN A 179 -0.45 -7.64 23.50
CA GLN A 179 -0.69 -6.58 24.47
C GLN A 179 -2.06 -6.76 25.14
N ALA A 180 -2.25 -6.18 26.32
CA ALA A 180 -3.45 -6.37 27.13
C ALA A 180 -4.74 -5.96 26.38
N TYR A 181 -4.66 -4.95 25.52
CA TYR A 181 -5.79 -4.45 24.74
C TYR A 181 -5.34 -4.10 23.32
N GLY A 182 -6.17 -4.42 22.32
CA GLY A 182 -5.89 -4.11 20.92
C GLY A 182 -5.17 -5.24 20.17
N ALA A 183 -4.72 -4.94 18.95
CA ALA A 183 -4.00 -5.90 18.10
C ALA A 183 -2.54 -6.04 18.53
N ASP A 184 -1.94 -7.22 18.35
CA ASP A 184 -0.52 -7.41 18.70
C ASP A 184 0.38 -6.37 18.03
N LEU A 185 1.38 -5.93 18.79
CA LEU A 185 2.34 -4.93 18.38
C LEU A 185 3.37 -5.55 17.43
N TRP A 186 3.65 -4.86 16.33
CA TRP A 186 4.73 -5.21 15.42
C TRP A 186 6.05 -4.75 16.01
N CYS A 187 7.04 -5.62 16.03
CA CYS A 187 8.35 -5.31 16.59
C CYS A 187 9.48 -5.96 15.79
N LEU A 188 10.68 -5.40 15.96
CA LEU A 188 11.94 -6.04 15.61
C LEU A 188 12.59 -6.49 16.92
N VAL A 189 12.95 -7.76 17.01
CA VAL A 189 13.53 -8.38 18.21
C VAL A 189 14.89 -8.99 17.89
N ARG A 190 15.87 -8.76 18.74
CA ARG A 190 17.13 -9.51 18.74
C ARG A 190 17.02 -10.69 19.68
N LEU A 191 17.35 -11.88 19.20
CA LEU A 191 17.39 -13.11 19.97
C LEU A 191 18.84 -13.58 20.14
N GLU A 192 19.14 -14.14 21.31
CA GLU A 192 20.34 -14.94 21.57
C GLU A 192 19.90 -16.26 22.18
N ALA A 193 20.20 -17.37 21.52
CA ALA A 193 19.76 -18.72 21.91
C ALA A 193 18.25 -18.80 22.24
N GLY A 194 17.41 -18.14 21.45
CA GLY A 194 15.96 -18.06 21.63
C GLY A 194 15.46 -17.08 22.68
N ALA A 195 16.35 -16.41 23.43
CA ALA A 195 15.98 -15.41 24.43
C ALA A 195 15.99 -13.99 23.83
N PRO A 196 14.92 -13.20 23.98
CA PRO A 196 14.90 -11.79 23.58
C PRO A 196 15.92 -10.96 24.36
N THR A 197 16.87 -10.34 23.66
CA THR A 197 17.86 -9.45 24.27
C THR A 197 17.53 -7.99 24.05
N ARG A 198 16.99 -7.62 22.88
CA ARG A 198 16.58 -6.25 22.54
C ARG A 198 15.30 -6.24 21.75
N LEU A 199 14.50 -5.18 21.92
CA LEU A 199 13.24 -5.01 21.21
C LEU A 199 13.02 -3.55 20.83
N MET A 200 12.53 -3.32 19.63
CA MET A 200 11.98 -2.05 19.18
C MET A 200 10.63 -2.26 18.50
N GLU A 201 9.69 -1.34 18.72
CA GLU A 201 8.35 -1.43 18.16
C GLU A 201 8.25 -0.64 16.84
N PHE A 202 7.51 -1.18 15.89
CA PHE A 202 7.13 -0.48 14.66
C PHE A 202 5.83 0.32 14.88
N PRO A 203 5.65 1.48 14.22
CA PRO A 203 6.59 2.13 13.31
C PRO A 203 7.70 2.87 14.06
N VAL A 204 8.85 2.97 13.42
CA VAL A 204 10.05 3.59 14.01
C VAL A 204 10.40 4.89 13.28
N ALA A 205 10.13 4.96 11.97
CA ALA A 205 10.48 6.12 11.17
C ALA A 205 9.38 7.18 11.17
N ASP A 206 8.13 6.75 10.99
CA ASP A 206 6.97 7.63 10.92
C ASP A 206 5.82 7.09 11.79
N PRO A 207 5.46 7.77 12.90
CA PRO A 207 4.40 7.31 13.80
C PRO A 207 3.01 7.29 13.14
N VAL A 208 2.85 7.87 11.95
CA VAL A 208 1.58 7.88 11.19
C VAL A 208 1.42 6.63 10.34
N VAL A 209 2.51 5.93 10.00
CA VAL A 209 2.47 4.72 9.17
C VAL A 209 2.11 3.50 10.04
N PRO A 210 1.24 2.59 9.57
CA PRO A 210 0.98 1.35 10.29
C PRO A 210 2.27 0.53 10.51
N GLY A 211 2.54 0.09 11.76
CA GLY A 211 3.75 -0.67 12.06
C GLY A 211 3.92 -1.96 11.24
N ARG A 212 2.82 -2.56 10.77
CA ARG A 212 2.83 -3.70 9.84
C ARG A 212 3.53 -3.38 8.51
N ASP A 213 3.41 -2.16 8.01
CA ASP A 213 3.96 -1.76 6.72
C ASP A 213 5.50 -1.72 6.78
N GLU A 214 6.05 -1.14 7.86
CA GLU A 214 7.49 -1.16 8.12
C GLU A 214 8.01 -2.58 8.36
N ALA A 215 7.28 -3.38 9.15
CA ALA A 215 7.64 -4.77 9.43
C ALA A 215 7.66 -5.64 8.16
N TRP A 216 6.65 -5.53 7.29
CA TRP A 216 6.61 -6.28 6.03
C TRP A 216 7.71 -5.85 5.07
N ARG A 217 8.00 -4.55 4.98
CA ARG A 217 9.12 -4.05 4.16
C ARG A 217 10.47 -4.54 4.70
N TYR A 218 10.66 -4.53 6.02
CA TYR A 218 11.86 -5.08 6.65
C TYR A 218 11.99 -6.58 6.35
N GLN A 219 10.91 -7.35 6.47
CA GLN A 219 10.95 -8.77 6.12
C GLN A 219 11.30 -9.01 4.65
N ALA A 220 10.75 -8.21 3.73
CA ALA A 220 11.09 -8.29 2.32
C ALA A 220 12.59 -8.04 2.08
N ALA A 221 13.20 -7.09 2.79
CA ALA A 221 14.64 -6.84 2.74
C ALA A 221 15.44 -8.07 3.24
N VAL A 222 15.03 -8.66 4.36
CA VAL A 222 15.67 -9.86 4.93
C VAL A 222 15.59 -11.04 3.96
N ASP A 223 14.41 -11.27 3.39
CA ASP A 223 14.16 -12.34 2.42
C ASP A 223 15.04 -12.17 1.17
N ALA A 224 15.16 -10.94 0.65
CA ALA A 224 16.01 -10.61 -0.49
C ALA A 224 17.51 -10.78 -0.19
N LEU A 225 17.99 -10.29 0.96
CA LEU A 225 19.40 -10.40 1.36
C LEU A 225 19.83 -11.87 1.57
N ARG A 226 18.89 -12.74 1.93
CA ARG A 226 19.12 -14.20 2.07
C ARG A 226 19.06 -14.97 0.75
N GLY A 227 18.80 -14.31 -0.38
CA GLY A 227 18.65 -14.94 -1.68
C GLY A 227 17.31 -15.65 -1.89
N THR A 228 16.33 -15.41 -1.01
CA THR A 228 14.98 -15.98 -1.06
C THR A 228 13.94 -14.86 -1.09
N ALA A 229 14.11 -13.92 -2.02
CA ALA A 229 13.23 -12.77 -2.16
C ALA A 229 11.75 -13.17 -2.23
N GLN A 230 10.88 -12.29 -1.74
CA GLN A 230 9.44 -12.50 -1.85
C GLN A 230 9.02 -12.52 -3.32
N GLN A 231 8.03 -13.35 -3.61
CA GLN A 231 7.63 -13.66 -4.98
C GLN A 231 6.24 -13.11 -5.28
N PHE A 232 6.05 -12.67 -6.50
CA PHE A 232 4.74 -12.56 -7.13
C PHE A 232 4.73 -13.43 -8.39
N ARG A 233 3.55 -13.71 -8.93
CA ARG A 233 3.39 -14.48 -10.17
C ARG A 233 2.55 -13.70 -11.16
N ILE A 234 3.00 -13.63 -12.41
CA ILE A 234 2.24 -13.06 -13.52
C ILE A 234 1.47 -14.19 -14.24
N ARG A 235 0.14 -14.22 -14.11
CA ARG A 235 -0.73 -15.07 -14.92
C ARG A 235 -1.22 -14.30 -16.14
N ARG A 236 -0.89 -14.78 -17.32
CA ARG A 236 -1.41 -14.24 -18.59
C ARG A 236 -2.76 -14.89 -18.90
N GLY A 237 -3.65 -14.15 -19.56
CA GLY A 237 -4.90 -14.71 -20.05
C GLY A 237 -4.69 -15.64 -21.25
N ASN A 238 -5.80 -16.18 -21.77
CA ASN A 238 -5.76 -17.13 -22.88
C ASN A 238 -5.51 -16.42 -24.21
N GLN A 239 -5.91 -15.15 -24.33
CA GLN A 239 -5.68 -14.32 -25.51
C GLN A 239 -4.54 -13.32 -25.21
N PRO A 240 -3.73 -12.94 -26.21
CA PRO A 240 -2.71 -11.89 -26.05
C PRO A 240 -3.28 -10.54 -25.63
N SER A 241 -4.57 -10.30 -25.88
CA SER A 241 -5.29 -9.08 -25.50
C SER A 241 -5.78 -9.10 -24.05
N ASP A 242 -5.72 -10.24 -23.37
CA ASP A 242 -6.23 -10.35 -22.01
C ASP A 242 -5.28 -9.66 -21.03
N ASP A 243 -5.87 -8.88 -20.12
CA ASP A 243 -5.14 -8.22 -19.07
C ASP A 243 -4.45 -9.23 -18.13
N PRO A 244 -3.13 -9.11 -17.89
CA PRO A 244 -2.42 -9.98 -16.97
C PRO A 244 -2.94 -9.85 -15.54
N THR A 245 -2.81 -10.93 -14.78
CA THR A 245 -3.12 -10.97 -13.35
C THR A 245 -1.84 -11.15 -12.54
N LEU A 246 -1.60 -10.28 -11.57
CA LEU A 246 -0.55 -10.43 -10.56
C LEU A 246 -1.11 -11.15 -9.34
N ASP A 247 -0.52 -12.29 -9.00
CA ASP A 247 -0.80 -13.02 -7.75
C ASP A 247 0.31 -12.74 -6.73
N PHE A 248 -0.08 -12.44 -5.50
CA PHE A 248 0.84 -12.19 -4.39
C PHE A 248 0.76 -13.30 -3.35
N PHE A 249 1.90 -13.71 -2.79
CA PHE A 249 1.97 -14.76 -1.77
C PHE A 249 2.43 -14.26 -0.39
N SER A 250 2.89 -13.02 -0.33
CA SER A 250 3.24 -12.28 0.88
C SER A 250 2.44 -10.98 0.91
N PRO A 251 2.13 -10.44 2.11
CA PRO A 251 1.44 -9.17 2.22
C PRO A 251 2.27 -8.04 1.65
N LEU A 252 1.61 -7.04 1.08
CA LEU A 252 2.25 -5.81 0.63
C LEU A 252 2.13 -4.74 1.73
N PRO A 253 3.20 -3.98 2.02
CA PRO A 253 3.06 -2.71 2.75
C PRO A 253 2.04 -1.80 2.07
N GLY A 254 1.32 -0.99 2.84
CA GLY A 254 0.23 -0.16 2.32
C GLY A 254 0.61 0.74 1.15
N PHE A 255 1.85 1.26 1.08
CA PHE A 255 2.29 2.03 -0.09
C PHE A 255 2.36 1.18 -1.36
N ALA A 256 2.81 -0.07 -1.27
CA ALA A 256 2.89 -0.95 -2.43
C ALA A 256 1.50 -1.45 -2.83
N GLU A 257 0.65 -1.79 -1.86
CA GLU A 257 -0.74 -2.14 -2.12
C GLU A 257 -1.49 -1.00 -2.83
N ARG A 258 -1.36 0.24 -2.33
CA ARG A 258 -1.93 1.44 -2.99
C ARG A 258 -1.43 1.62 -4.41
N TYR A 259 -0.14 1.37 -4.66
CA TYR A 259 0.41 1.47 -6.02
C TYR A 259 -0.28 0.47 -6.96
N VAL A 260 -0.39 -0.79 -6.55
CA VAL A 260 -0.99 -1.84 -7.39
C VAL A 260 -2.49 -1.58 -7.59
N GLN A 261 -3.23 -1.22 -6.53
CA GLN A 261 -4.63 -0.80 -6.59
C GLN A 261 -4.85 0.43 -7.49
N PHE A 262 -3.91 1.37 -7.49
CA PHE A 262 -3.99 2.53 -8.37
C PHE A 262 -3.80 2.14 -9.84
N THR A 263 -2.95 1.16 -10.13
CA THR A 263 -2.70 0.70 -11.52
C THR A 263 -3.66 -0.36 -12.04
N GLY A 264 -4.38 -1.06 -11.17
CA GLY A 264 -5.16 -2.24 -11.56
C GLY A 264 -6.36 -2.50 -10.65
N LEU A 265 -7.10 -3.55 -10.97
CA LEU A 265 -8.32 -3.93 -10.26
C LEU A 265 -8.04 -5.07 -9.28
N ALA A 266 -8.36 -4.86 -8.01
CA ALA A 266 -8.34 -5.92 -7.00
C ALA A 266 -9.31 -7.05 -7.40
N LEU A 267 -8.84 -8.29 -7.38
CA LEU A 267 -9.66 -9.46 -7.60
C LEU A 267 -10.11 -10.06 -6.27
N GLY A 268 -11.21 -10.81 -6.31
CA GLY A 268 -11.65 -11.61 -5.18
C GLY A 268 -10.68 -12.75 -4.84
N LYS A 269 -11.12 -13.68 -4.00
CA LYS A 269 -10.32 -14.84 -3.59
C LYS A 269 -9.82 -15.60 -4.82
N THR A 270 -8.50 -15.70 -4.94
CA THR A 270 -7.83 -16.47 -6.00
C THR A 270 -7.15 -17.69 -5.37
N PRO A 271 -7.45 -18.91 -5.84
CA PRO A 271 -6.82 -20.12 -5.31
C PRO A 271 -5.29 -20.07 -5.40
N GLY A 272 -4.62 -20.39 -4.29
CA GLY A 272 -3.16 -20.46 -4.23
C GLY A 272 -2.45 -19.11 -4.16
N ALA A 273 -3.17 -17.99 -4.07
CA ALA A 273 -2.64 -16.65 -3.84
C ALA A 273 -3.23 -16.05 -2.56
N LEU A 274 -2.50 -15.13 -1.92
CA LEU A 274 -3.00 -14.36 -0.79
C LEU A 274 -4.04 -13.33 -1.26
N PHE A 275 -3.75 -12.65 -2.37
CA PHE A 275 -4.64 -11.77 -3.12
C PHE A 275 -4.09 -11.59 -4.54
N SER A 276 -4.93 -11.07 -5.44
CA SER A 276 -4.55 -10.88 -6.84
C SER A 276 -5.10 -9.58 -7.40
N PHE A 277 -4.44 -9.07 -8.43
CA PHE A 277 -4.81 -7.86 -9.15
C PHE A 277 -4.80 -8.11 -10.65
N ARG A 278 -5.82 -7.65 -11.37
CA ARG A 278 -5.80 -7.58 -12.84
C ARG A 278 -5.24 -6.23 -13.25
N LEU A 279 -4.24 -6.23 -14.10
CA LEU A 279 -3.58 -5.01 -14.57
C LEU A 279 -3.75 -4.87 -16.07
N PRO A 280 -3.98 -3.65 -16.57
CA PRO A 280 -3.79 -3.35 -17.98
C PRO A 280 -2.39 -3.73 -18.42
N ALA A 281 -2.25 -4.32 -19.61
CA ALA A 281 -0.94 -4.73 -20.14
C ALA A 281 0.10 -3.58 -20.15
N ALA A 282 -0.36 -2.35 -20.42
CA ALA A 282 0.46 -1.13 -20.39
C ALA A 282 1.02 -0.77 -19.01
N ALA A 283 0.39 -1.24 -17.92
CA ALA A 283 0.82 -0.95 -16.55
C ALA A 283 1.76 -2.03 -15.98
N LEU A 284 1.86 -3.21 -16.62
CA LEU A 284 2.56 -4.37 -16.06
C LEU A 284 4.04 -4.08 -15.80
N ALA A 285 4.75 -3.50 -16.78
CA ALA A 285 6.18 -3.26 -16.67
C ALA A 285 6.51 -2.30 -15.51
N ASP A 286 5.79 -1.18 -15.42
CA ASP A 286 5.98 -0.18 -14.36
C ASP A 286 5.64 -0.73 -12.98
N THR A 287 4.62 -1.58 -12.88
CA THR A 287 4.26 -2.22 -11.60
C THR A 287 5.28 -3.26 -11.19
N THR A 288 5.76 -4.10 -12.11
CA THR A 288 6.84 -5.05 -11.84
C THR A 288 8.10 -4.33 -11.39
N ASN A 289 8.54 -3.31 -12.12
CA ASN A 289 9.71 -2.50 -11.75
C ASN A 289 9.54 -1.89 -10.35
N PHE A 290 8.37 -1.32 -10.06
CA PHE A 290 8.08 -0.77 -8.75
C PHE A 290 8.20 -1.81 -7.62
N LEU A 291 7.66 -3.01 -7.80
CA LEU A 291 7.73 -4.09 -6.80
C LEU A 291 9.17 -4.59 -6.61
N THR A 292 9.93 -4.69 -7.70
CA THR A 292 11.36 -5.06 -7.65
C THR A 292 12.21 -3.96 -7.00
N ASP A 293 11.99 -2.69 -7.33
CA ASP A 293 12.81 -1.60 -6.81
C ASP A 293 12.50 -1.27 -5.34
N MET A 294 11.23 -1.37 -4.93
CA MET A 294 10.80 -0.93 -3.60
C MET A 294 10.70 -2.05 -2.56
N LEU A 295 10.50 -3.29 -3.01
CA LEU A 295 10.33 -4.47 -2.16
C LEU A 295 11.27 -5.62 -2.53
N TRP A 296 12.14 -5.44 -3.54
CA TRP A 296 13.10 -6.45 -3.99
C TRP A 296 12.44 -7.78 -4.38
N MET A 297 11.17 -7.71 -4.82
CA MET A 297 10.42 -8.89 -5.20
C MET A 297 10.87 -9.40 -6.56
N THR A 298 10.76 -10.71 -6.73
CA THR A 298 11.06 -11.39 -7.99
C THR A 298 9.79 -11.96 -8.60
N ASP A 299 9.68 -11.86 -9.92
CA ASP A 299 8.70 -12.60 -10.69
C ASP A 299 8.99 -14.11 -10.59
N GLN A 300 7.93 -14.90 -10.62
CA GLN A 300 7.99 -16.32 -10.92
C GLN A 300 7.46 -16.49 -12.33
N GLU A 301 8.35 -16.85 -13.25
CA GLU A 301 7.89 -17.44 -14.51
C GLU A 301 7.02 -18.66 -14.17
N ASP A 302 5.86 -18.78 -14.84
CA ASP A 302 5.08 -20.00 -14.78
C ASP A 302 5.99 -21.14 -15.27
N SER A 303 6.61 -21.85 -14.33
CA SER A 303 7.08 -23.20 -14.54
C SER A 303 5.81 -23.98 -14.85
N SER A 304 5.50 -24.05 -16.14
CA SER A 304 4.46 -24.90 -16.70
C SER A 304 4.64 -26.26 -16.05
N GLY A 305 3.66 -26.67 -15.24
CA GLY A 305 3.72 -27.95 -14.57
C GLY A 305 3.82 -29.04 -15.64
N ASP A 306 4.88 -29.82 -15.57
CA ASP A 306 4.84 -31.22 -15.99
C ASP A 306 3.83 -32.00 -15.12
#